data_AF-A0A971F262-F1
#
_entry.id   AF-A0A971F262-F1
#
_cell.length_a   1.000
_cell.length_b   1.000
_cell.length_c   1.000
_cell.angle_alpha   90.00
_cell.angle_beta   90.00
_cell.angle_gamma   90.00
#
_symmetry.space_group_name_H-M   'P 1'
#
loop_
_entity.id
_entity.type
_entity.pdbx_description
1 polymer ?
#
loop_
_entity_poly.entity_id
_entity_poly.type
_entity_poly.pdbx_seq_one_letter_code
_entity_poly.pdbx_strand_id
1 'polypeptide(L)' 'MADKTLNCKDCNNEFIFSEGEQAFYKEKGFENEPQRCPDCRRAKKAQRRNNSGFSGSGGRSYDSGNRW' A
#
# COMPACT_ATOMS: atom_id res chain seq x y z
N MET A 1 4.53 5.37 25.31
CA MET A 1 4.96 3.98 24.99
C MET A 1 6.21 4.01 24.10
N ALA A 2 7.42 4.06 24.68
CA ALA A 2 8.67 4.38 23.98
C ALA A 2 8.83 3.82 22.54
N ASP A 3 9.45 4.62 21.67
CA ASP A 3 9.76 4.25 20.29
C ASP A 3 10.58 2.95 20.24
N LYS A 4 10.11 1.97 19.46
CA LYS A 4 10.80 0.69 19.30
C LYS A 4 11.39 0.57 17.92
N THR A 5 12.67 0.23 17.80
CA THR A 5 13.27 -0.12 16.53
C THR A 5 13.01 -1.59 16.23
N LEU A 6 12.42 -1.89 15.07
CA LEU A 6 12.10 -3.24 14.61
C LEU A 6 12.79 -3.53 13.27
N ASN A 7 13.05 -4.81 12.99
CA ASN A 7 13.63 -5.25 11.72
C ASN A 7 12.54 -5.71 10.75
N CYS A 8 12.60 -5.22 9.51
CA CYS A 8 11.68 -5.61 8.45
C CYS A 8 11.96 -7.02 7.95
N LYS A 9 10.96 -7.90 7.93
CA LYS A 9 11.12 -9.28 7.44
C LYS A 9 11.34 -9.41 5.91
N ASP A 10 10.92 -8.41 5.12
CA ASP A 10 11.10 -8.45 3.66
C ASP A 10 12.44 -7.85 3.22
N CYS A 11 12.88 -6.74 3.82
CA CYS A 11 14.09 -6.03 3.39
C CYS A 11 15.23 -6.01 4.43
N ASN A 12 15.02 -6.57 5.62
CA ASN A 12 15.98 -6.59 6.74
C ASN A 12 16.48 -5.21 7.19
N ASN A 13 15.79 -4.13 6.83
CA ASN A 13 16.10 -2.79 7.33
C ASN A 13 15.43 -2.54 8.69
N GLU A 14 16.15 -1.82 9.53
CA GLU A 14 15.65 -1.29 10.79
C GLU A 14 14.66 -0.15 10.53
N PHE A 15 13.52 -0.15 11.21
CA PHE A 15 12.53 0.92 11.16
C PHE A 15 11.99 1.23 12.55
N ILE A 16 11.56 2.47 12.76
CA ILE A 16 11.05 2.95 14.04
C ILE A 16 9.54 2.72 14.10
N PHE A 17 9.11 1.95 15.09
CA PHE A 17 7.72 1.76 15.47
C PHE A 17 7.38 2.71 16.62
N SER A 18 6.94 3.90 16.20
CA SER A 18 6.67 5.03 17.10
C SER A 18 5.36 4.88 17.89
N GLU A 19 5.22 5.69 18.93
CA GLU A 19 3.98 5.78 19.73
C GLU A 19 2.73 6.04 18.89
N GLY A 20 2.83 6.91 17.89
CA GLY A 20 1.72 7.24 16.99
C GLY A 20 1.28 6.04 16.15
N GLU A 21 2.22 5.23 15.66
CA GLU A 21 1.90 4.00 14.94
C GLU A 21 1.29 2.94 15.88
N GLN A 22 1.78 2.83 17.11
CA GLN A 22 1.20 1.92 18.12
C GLN A 22 -0.25 2.28 18.44
N ALA A 23 -0.55 3.57 18.62
CA ALA A 23 -1.91 4.05 18.85
C ALA A 23 -2.82 3.73 17.65
N PHE A 24 -2.35 3.95 16.42
CA PHE A 24 -3.07 3.62 15.20
C PHE A 24 -3.34 2.11 15.07
N TYR A 25 -2.36 1.26 15.40
CA TYR A 25 -2.52 -0.19 15.36
C TYR A 25 -3.53 -0.68 16.41
N LYS A 26 -3.49 -0.13 17.63
CA LYS A 26 -4.47 -0.43 18.68
C LYS A 26 -5.88 0.02 18.31
N GLU A 27 -6.04 1.21 17.75
CA GLU A 27 -7.34 1.74 17.30
C GLU A 27 -7.94 0.89 16.17
N LYS A 28 -7.09 0.37 15.28
CA LYS A 28 -7.48 -0.57 14.24
C LYS A 28 -7.83 -1.98 14.75
N GLY A 29 -7.58 -2.29 16.01
CA GLY A 29 -7.77 -3.63 16.58
C GLY A 29 -6.68 -4.63 16.19
N PHE A 30 -5.48 -4.16 15.82
CA PHE A 30 -4.34 -5.03 15.58
C PHE A 30 -3.57 -5.24 16.89
N GLU A 31 -3.64 -6.45 17.45
CA GLU A 31 -2.83 -6.84 18.62
C GLU A 31 -1.35 -7.10 18.26
N ASN A 32 -1.05 -7.27 16.97
CA ASN A 32 0.28 -7.67 16.51
C ASN A 32 1.12 -6.47 16.01
N GLU A 33 2.41 -6.48 16.39
CA GLU A 33 3.39 -5.50 15.92
C GLU A 33 3.67 -5.65 14.42
N PRO A 34 3.94 -4.55 13.69
CA PRO A 34 4.25 -4.62 12.27
C PRO A 34 5.55 -5.40 12.02
N GLN A 35 5.47 -6.43 11.18
CA GLN A 35 6.63 -7.22 10.73
C GLN A 35 7.33 -6.61 9.50
N ARG A 36 6.76 -5.56 8.91
CA ARG A 36 7.21 -4.95 7.66
C ARG A 36 7.32 -3.43 7.83
N CYS A 37 8.43 -2.86 7.36
CA CYS A 37 8.64 -1.42 7.38
C CYS A 37 7.59 -0.68 6.53
N PRO A 38 7.35 0.62 6.79
CA PRO A 38 6.41 1.44 6.03
C PRO A 38 6.71 1.46 4.51
N ASP A 39 7.98 1.39 4.10
CA ASP A 39 8.34 1.33 2.68
C ASP A 39 7.88 0.04 2.00
N CYS A 40 8.11 -1.13 2.62
CA CYS A 40 7.62 -2.40 2.08
C CYS A 40 6.08 -2.46 2.07
N ARG A 41 5.42 -1.91 3.10
CA ARG A 41 3.95 -1.77 3.12
C ARG A 41 3.46 -0.87 1.97
N ARG A 42 4.13 0.27 1.75
CA ARG A 42 3.80 1.22 0.67
C ARG A 42 4.06 0.64 -0.71
N ALA A 43 5.19 -0.02 -0.92
CA ALA A 43 5.54 -0.68 -2.18
C ALA A 43 4.49 -1.73 -2.58
N LYS A 44 4.06 -2.56 -1.61
CA LYS A 44 3.01 -3.57 -1.85
C LYS A 44 1.65 -2.93 -2.17
N LYS A 45 1.31 -1.81 -1.54
CA LYS A 45 0.11 -1.02 -1.88
C LYS A 45 0.21 -0.41 -3.28
N ALA A 46 1.39 0.11 -3.65
CA ALA A 46 1.64 0.70 -4.98
C ALA A 46 1.54 -0.35 -6.09
N GLN A 47 2.09 -1.55 -5.89
CA GLN A 47 1.97 -2.66 -6.84
C GLN A 47 0.51 -3.06 -7.10
N ARG A 48 -0.34 -3.10 -6.05
CA ARG A 48 -1.77 -3.38 -6.23
C ARG A 48 -2.50 -2.32 -7.05
N ARG A 49 -2.16 -1.04 -6.88
CA ARG A 49 -2.73 0.04 -7.71
C ARG A 49 -2.27 -0.03 -9.17
N ASN A 50 -1.00 -0.41 -9.40
CA ASN A 50 -0.46 -0.53 -10.75
C ASN A 50 -1.09 -1.72 -11.51
N ASN A 51 -1.47 -2.80 -10.80
CA ASN A 51 -2.17 -3.93 -11.41
C ASN A 51 -3.67 -3.69 -11.66
N SER A 52 -4.30 -2.71 -10.99
CA SER A 52 -5.71 -2.35 -11.22
C SER A 52 -5.93 -1.27 -12.30
N GLY A 53 -4.94 -1.06 -13.18
CA GLY A 53 -4.91 0.08 -14.09
C GLY A 53 -5.50 -0.10 -15.48
N PHE A 54 -5.32 -1.24 -16.19
CA PHE A 54 -5.54 -1.23 -17.65
C PHE A 54 -5.90 -2.60 -18.30
N SER A 55 -6.74 -3.41 -17.66
CA SER A 55 -7.45 -4.52 -18.36
C SER A 55 -8.94 -4.21 -18.47
N GLY A 56 -9.23 -3.04 -19.03
CA GLY A 56 -10.58 -2.57 -19.34
C GLY A 56 -10.58 -2.02 -20.76
N SER A 57 -10.44 -2.92 -21.73
CA SER A 57 -10.62 -2.65 -23.16
C SER A 57 -12.08 -2.28 -23.43
N GLY A 58 -12.48 -1.08 -23.01
CA GLY A 58 -13.81 -0.51 -23.18
C GLY A 58 -13.74 0.81 -23.93
N GLY A 59 -12.87 0.89 -24.94
CA GLY A 59 -12.86 2.01 -25.88
C GLY A 59 -14.08 1.93 -26.78
N ARG A 60 -15.17 2.60 -26.41
CA ARG A 60 -16.24 2.92 -27.36
C ARG A 60 -15.71 3.98 -28.31
N SER A 61 -15.25 3.51 -29.46
CA SER A 61 -14.93 4.32 -30.63
C SER A 61 -16.20 5.09 -31.03
N TYR A 62 -16.28 6.38 -30.69
CA TYR A 62 -17.19 7.29 -31.37
C TYR A 62 -16.50 7.72 -32.67
N ASP A 63 -16.39 6.79 -33.61
CA ASP A 63 -15.96 7.16 -34.96
C ASP A 63 -17.06 8.02 -35.58
N SER A 64 -16.63 9.24 -35.87
CA SER A 64 -17.42 10.31 -36.45
C SER A 64 -17.45 10.11 -37.95
N GLY A 65 -18.50 9.49 -38.48
CA GLY A 65 -18.57 9.13 -39.90
C GLY A 65 -19.92 9.43 -40.53
N ASN A 66 -20.11 10.69 -40.92
CA ASN A 66 -21.14 11.15 -41.85
C ASN A 66 -21.15 10.34 -43.17
N ARG A 67 -22.32 10.34 -43.86
CA ARG A 67 -22.47 10.44 -45.35
C ARG A 67 -22.11 9.15 -46.15
N TRP A 68 -23.01 8.39 -46.80
CA TRP A 68 -24.19 8.65 -47.65
C TRP A 68 -25.20 7.51 -47.58
#